data_AF-A0A7G8PKJ5-F1
#
_entry.id   AF-A0A7G8PKJ5-F1
#
_cell.length_a   1.000
_cell.length_b   1.000
_cell.length_c   1.000
_cell.angle_alpha   90.00
_cell.angle_beta   90.00
_cell.angle_gamma   90.00
#
_symmetry.space_group_name_H-M   'P 1'
#
loop_
_entity.id
_entity.type
_entity.pdbx_description
1 polymer ?
#
loop_
_entity_poly.entity_id
_entity_poly.type
_entity_poly.pdbx_seq_one_letter_code
_entity_poly.pdbx_strand_id
1 'polypeptide(L)'
;MNVPPSQNKAQALAQLRDAIGAIESTSADLLRKTPSQDTADQPSSESADTNAPAISYPGMPEGEDWIHNLPAWCHDGENGFDRRLMEDLAAVGIPCYTVNDLTKVSSIPQGIPIFLDWLTHLEERIPGPETPHRETIRGNLIRNLNDAAARGNPDVINGLIEQLKRQPRPKIGVPDYAAHALARVATKRDFPQIAAVLAALPADGPKGPLIEYMGKAKAPEARAIALSYLDTEWAYYAIKALIAMKAVGVRARIEAHLNSPNSSVRRYARQAMEKLPE
;
A
#
# COMPACT_ATOMS: atom_id res chain seq x y z
N MET A 1 -12.06 -45.58 37.06
CA MET A 1 -11.64 -44.54 38.02
C MET A 1 -11.44 -43.25 37.24
N ASN A 2 -12.40 -42.33 37.33
CA ASN A 2 -12.39 -41.05 36.63
C ASN A 2 -11.78 -39.98 37.54
N VAL A 3 -10.70 -39.34 37.10
CA VAL A 3 -10.13 -38.15 37.73
C VAL A 3 -10.97 -36.93 37.32
N PRO A 4 -11.40 -36.06 38.24
CA PRO A 4 -12.32 -34.97 37.93
C PRO A 4 -11.66 -33.83 37.12
N PRO A 5 -12.43 -33.13 36.24
CA PRO A 5 -11.92 -32.13 35.30
C PRO A 5 -11.36 -30.84 35.92
N SER A 6 -11.43 -30.68 37.25
CA SER A 6 -10.92 -29.49 37.96
C SER A 6 -9.42 -29.53 38.24
N GLN A 7 -8.79 -30.70 38.33
CA GLN A 7 -7.35 -30.83 38.56
C GLN A 7 -6.53 -30.39 37.33
N ASN A 8 -7.04 -30.62 36.13
CA ASN A 8 -6.35 -30.31 34.87
C ASN A 8 -6.23 -28.80 34.62
N LYS A 9 -7.25 -28.02 35.03
CA LYS A 9 -7.25 -26.55 34.87
C LYS A 9 -6.32 -25.86 35.88
N ALA A 10 -6.21 -26.38 37.10
CA ALA A 10 -5.29 -25.86 38.11
C ALA A 10 -3.82 -26.14 37.72
N GLN A 11 -3.54 -27.31 37.16
CA GLN A 11 -2.21 -27.64 36.62
C GLN A 11 -1.82 -26.77 35.43
N ALA A 12 -2.75 -26.51 34.49
CA ALA A 12 -2.49 -25.64 33.35
C ALA A 12 -2.21 -24.19 33.79
N LEU A 13 -2.93 -23.67 34.80
CA LEU A 13 -2.70 -22.33 35.34
C LEU A 13 -1.39 -22.23 36.13
N ALA A 14 -0.97 -23.28 36.83
CA ALA A 14 0.33 -23.33 37.49
C ALA A 14 1.48 -23.32 36.48
N GLN A 15 1.39 -24.13 35.42
CA GLN A 15 2.38 -24.17 34.34
C GLN A 15 2.50 -22.82 33.60
N LEU A 16 1.38 -22.11 33.40
CA LEU A 16 1.39 -20.77 32.80
C LEU A 16 2.06 -19.73 33.70
N ARG A 17 1.85 -19.81 35.03
CA ARG A 17 2.52 -18.91 35.98
C ARG A 17 4.02 -19.18 36.07
N ASP A 18 4.42 -20.45 36.07
CA ASP A 18 5.84 -20.83 36.08
C ASP A 18 6.55 -20.39 34.79
N ALA A 19 5.86 -20.49 33.63
CA ALA A 19 6.39 -20.01 32.35
C ALA A 19 6.55 -18.48 32.32
N ILE A 20 5.61 -17.72 32.90
CA ILE A 20 5.71 -16.25 33.00
C ILE A 20 6.85 -15.85 33.95
N GLY A 21 6.97 -16.52 35.11
CA GLY A 21 8.07 -16.27 36.06
C GLY A 21 9.45 -16.58 35.47
N ALA A 22 9.58 -17.59 34.62
CA ALA A 22 10.83 -17.90 33.92
C ALA A 22 11.20 -16.82 32.89
N ILE A 23 10.22 -16.24 32.18
CA ILE A 23 10.44 -15.15 31.21
C ILE A 23 10.85 -13.85 31.92
N GLU A 24 10.25 -13.55 33.07
CA GLU A 24 10.58 -12.38 33.89
C GLU A 24 11.97 -12.52 34.53
N SER A 25 12.35 -13.72 35.00
CA SER A 25 13.70 -14.00 35.50
C SER A 25 14.76 -13.88 34.41
N THR A 26 14.45 -14.29 33.17
CA THR A 26 15.38 -14.19 32.03
C THR A 26 15.52 -12.74 31.54
N SER A 27 14.45 -11.94 31.64
CA SER A 27 14.49 -10.50 31.35
C SER A 27 15.26 -9.69 32.41
N ALA A 28 15.22 -10.13 33.68
CA ALA A 28 15.97 -9.49 34.76
C ALA A 28 17.49 -9.76 34.66
N ASP A 29 17.90 -10.91 34.14
CA ASP A 29 19.32 -11.28 33.95
C ASP A 29 19.95 -10.63 32.70
N LEU A 30 19.16 -10.26 31.70
CA LEU A 30 19.63 -9.52 30.52
C LEU A 30 19.92 -8.03 30.81
N LEU A 31 19.39 -7.49 31.91
CA LEU A 31 19.58 -6.08 32.31
C LEU A 31 20.69 -5.87 33.35
N ARG A 32 21.43 -6.92 33.75
CA ARG A 32 22.40 -6.86 34.86
C ARG A 32 23.86 -7.11 34.47
N LYS A 33 24.26 -6.76 33.24
CA LYS A 33 25.67 -6.76 32.84
C LYS A 33 26.19 -5.33 32.71
N THR A 34 26.63 -4.76 33.82
CA THR A 34 27.29 -3.46 33.91
C THR A 34 28.75 -3.58 33.40
N PRO A 35 29.23 -2.71 32.50
CA PRO A 35 30.65 -2.45 32.34
C PRO A 35 31.11 -1.44 33.40
N SER A 36 32.26 -1.70 34.01
CA SER A 36 32.91 -0.86 35.00
C SER A 36 33.12 0.59 34.55
N GLN A 37 32.92 1.52 35.49
CA GLN A 37 33.28 2.92 35.38
C GLN A 37 34.80 3.09 35.28
N ASP A 38 35.26 3.95 34.36
CA ASP A 38 36.19 5.03 34.70
C ASP A 38 36.25 6.11 33.61
N THR A 39 36.20 7.37 34.08
CA THR A 39 36.56 8.66 33.44
C THR A 39 35.65 9.31 32.35
N ALA A 40 34.78 10.20 32.86
CA ALA A 40 34.65 11.64 32.55
C ALA A 40 34.46 12.18 31.12
N ASP A 41 33.36 12.94 31.01
CA ASP A 41 33.06 14.14 30.19
C ASP A 41 32.44 14.04 28.77
N GLN A 42 31.26 14.70 28.71
CA GLN A 42 30.43 15.21 27.60
C GLN A 42 29.44 14.28 26.85
N PRO A 43 28.15 14.69 26.73
CA PRO A 43 27.15 13.92 26.01
C PRO A 43 27.20 14.25 24.51
N SER A 44 27.87 13.39 23.75
CA SER A 44 27.63 13.28 22.32
C SER A 44 26.30 12.55 22.14
N SER A 45 25.26 13.27 21.70
CA SER A 45 24.04 12.65 21.19
C SER A 45 24.41 11.88 19.92
N GLU A 46 24.78 10.62 20.09
CA GLU A 46 24.94 9.65 19.02
C GLU A 46 23.54 9.37 18.48
N SER A 47 23.13 10.21 17.54
CA SER A 47 21.94 10.00 16.73
C SER A 47 22.07 8.64 16.07
N ALA A 48 21.11 7.76 16.36
CA ALA A 48 20.90 6.53 15.60
C ALA A 48 21.05 6.83 14.10
N ASP A 49 21.83 6.01 13.43
CA ASP A 49 22.16 6.08 12.03
C ASP A 49 20.89 5.85 11.17
N THR A 50 20.02 6.86 11.08
CA THR A 50 18.84 6.89 10.21
C THR A 50 19.26 7.39 8.83
N ASN A 51 19.99 6.55 8.11
CA ASN A 51 20.32 6.79 6.71
C ASN A 51 19.11 6.51 5.78
N ALA A 52 17.95 7.05 6.14
CA ALA A 52 16.80 7.16 5.24
C ALA A 52 17.01 8.43 4.40
N PRO A 53 16.86 8.36 3.07
CA PRO A 53 17.05 9.54 2.22
C PRO A 53 16.12 10.67 2.68
N ALA A 54 16.70 11.86 2.85
CA ALA A 54 15.94 13.04 3.24
C ALA A 54 14.82 13.29 2.23
N ILE A 55 13.57 13.29 2.71
CA ILE A 55 12.40 13.63 1.90
C ILE A 55 12.53 15.11 1.50
N SER A 56 12.33 15.40 0.22
CA SER A 56 12.34 16.77 -0.29
C SER A 56 11.36 16.91 -1.43
N TYR A 57 10.57 17.98 -1.39
CA TYR A 57 9.60 18.32 -2.43
C TYR A 57 9.26 19.82 -2.39
N PRO A 58 8.72 20.40 -3.49
CA PRO A 58 8.33 21.81 -3.52
C PRO A 58 7.20 22.14 -2.54
N GLY A 59 7.41 23.14 -1.67
CA GLY A 59 6.45 23.57 -0.67
C GLY A 59 6.48 22.77 0.63
N MET A 60 7.58 22.04 0.88
CA MET A 60 7.82 21.38 2.17
C MET A 60 7.83 22.40 3.31
N PRO A 61 7.26 22.09 4.50
CA PRO A 61 7.37 22.96 5.66
C PRO A 61 8.84 23.28 6.00
N GLU A 62 9.09 24.53 6.40
CA GLU A 62 10.43 25.05 6.73
C GLU A 62 10.48 25.56 8.17
N GLY A 63 11.65 25.41 8.80
CA GLY A 63 11.90 25.81 10.19
C GLY A 63 11.47 24.75 11.21
N GLU A 64 12.09 24.76 12.39
CA GLU A 64 11.82 23.76 13.44
C GLU A 64 10.42 23.88 14.06
N ASP A 65 9.80 25.08 13.98
CA ASP A 65 8.50 25.41 14.58
C ASP A 65 7.32 25.35 13.58
N TRP A 66 7.52 24.75 12.41
CA TRP A 66 6.55 24.73 11.31
C TRP A 66 5.19 24.14 11.72
N ILE A 67 5.18 23.20 12.66
CA ILE A 67 3.98 22.51 13.15
C ILE A 67 3.08 23.44 13.99
N HIS A 68 3.67 24.47 14.60
CA HIS A 68 2.97 25.48 15.40
C HIS A 68 2.71 26.77 14.61
N ASN A 69 3.45 26.99 13.52
CA ASN A 69 3.29 28.14 12.62
C ASN A 69 2.61 27.73 11.30
N LEU A 70 1.34 27.32 11.40
CA LEU A 70 0.58 26.84 10.24
C LEU A 70 0.25 27.99 9.26
N PRO A 71 0.38 27.77 7.94
CA PRO A 71 -0.12 28.69 6.94
C PRO A 71 -1.61 29.04 7.15
N ALA A 72 -2.00 30.27 6.81
CA ALA A 72 -3.37 30.76 7.04
C ALA A 72 -4.48 29.94 6.33
N TRP A 73 -4.13 29.14 5.32
CA TRP A 73 -5.05 28.28 4.59
C TRP A 73 -5.26 26.90 5.25
N CYS A 74 -4.42 26.52 6.23
CA CYS A 74 -4.51 25.24 6.93
C CYS A 74 -5.60 25.31 8.01
N HIS A 75 -6.84 25.01 7.63
CA HIS A 75 -7.97 24.87 8.55
C HIS A 75 -8.24 23.39 8.83
N ASP A 76 -8.13 23.00 10.10
CA ASP A 76 -8.34 21.60 10.52
C ASP A 76 -9.73 21.10 10.11
N GLY A 77 -9.78 19.92 9.50
CA GLY A 77 -11.02 19.32 9.00
C GLY A 77 -11.49 19.84 7.63
N GLU A 78 -10.71 20.69 6.96
CA GLU A 78 -11.06 21.25 5.64
C GLU A 78 -10.04 20.87 4.56
N ASN A 79 -10.47 20.83 3.30
CA ASN A 79 -9.59 20.74 2.11
C ASN A 79 -8.49 19.65 2.16
N GLY A 80 -8.73 18.55 2.85
CA GLY A 80 -7.76 17.45 3.03
C GLY A 80 -6.66 17.70 4.07
N PHE A 81 -6.74 18.77 4.87
CA PHE A 81 -5.87 19.04 6.00
C PHE A 81 -6.49 18.53 7.31
N ASP A 82 -5.87 17.52 7.92
CA ASP A 82 -6.21 17.01 9.26
C ASP A 82 -4.97 17.14 10.15
N ARG A 83 -5.09 17.90 11.25
CA ARG A 83 -3.97 18.22 12.13
C ARG A 83 -3.36 16.98 12.76
N ARG A 84 -4.18 15.98 13.09
CA ARG A 84 -3.70 14.73 13.71
C ARG A 84 -2.87 13.93 12.72
N LEU A 85 -3.29 13.87 11.46
CA LEU A 85 -2.54 13.19 10.39
C LEU A 85 -1.19 13.89 10.14
N MET A 86 -1.20 15.22 10.13
CA MET A 86 0.01 16.02 10.03
C MET A 86 0.99 15.73 11.19
N GLU A 87 0.48 15.69 12.43
CA GLU A 87 1.26 15.38 13.63
C GLU A 87 1.80 13.94 13.63
N ASP A 88 1.00 12.95 13.24
CA ASP A 88 1.42 11.55 13.11
C ASP A 88 2.59 11.41 12.11
N LEU A 89 2.54 12.12 10.98
CA LEU A 89 3.60 12.12 9.98
C LEU A 89 4.85 12.86 10.46
N ALA A 90 4.69 14.00 11.15
CA ALA A 90 5.79 14.74 11.74
C ALA A 90 6.55 13.90 12.78
N ALA A 91 5.84 13.08 13.57
CA ALA A 91 6.42 12.22 14.60
C ALA A 91 7.38 11.16 14.05
N VAL A 92 7.27 10.80 12.76
CA VAL A 92 8.20 9.89 12.06
C VAL A 92 9.16 10.62 11.12
N GLY A 93 9.30 11.94 11.28
CA GLY A 93 10.23 12.77 10.50
C GLY A 93 9.77 13.04 9.07
N ILE A 94 8.46 13.03 8.81
CA ILE A 94 7.90 13.41 7.50
C ILE A 94 7.25 14.80 7.64
N PRO A 95 7.98 15.90 7.32
CA PRO A 95 7.39 17.23 7.33
C PRO A 95 6.42 17.38 6.15
N CYS A 96 5.15 17.65 6.44
CA CYS A 96 4.14 18.02 5.44
C CYS A 96 2.96 18.71 6.10
N TYR A 97 2.25 19.58 5.37
CA TYR A 97 0.96 20.10 5.83
C TYR A 97 -0.17 19.13 5.47
N THR A 98 -0.15 18.58 4.24
CA THR A 98 -1.16 17.63 3.78
C THR A 98 -0.52 16.38 3.20
N VAL A 99 -1.23 15.24 3.25
CA VAL A 99 -0.82 14.03 2.54
C VAL A 99 -0.77 14.20 1.02
N ASN A 100 -1.43 15.22 0.46
CA ASN A 100 -1.32 15.53 -0.96
C ASN A 100 0.11 15.93 -1.35
N ASP A 101 0.81 16.65 -0.47
CA ASP A 101 2.17 17.12 -0.70
C ASP A 101 3.14 15.97 -0.95
N LEU A 102 2.91 14.87 -0.24
CA LEU A 102 3.70 13.65 -0.30
C LEU A 102 3.50 12.85 -1.60
N THR A 103 2.42 13.09 -2.35
CA THR A 103 2.16 12.38 -3.62
C THR A 103 3.14 12.74 -4.74
N LYS A 104 3.97 13.77 -4.51
CA LYS A 104 5.06 14.23 -5.40
C LYS A 104 6.38 13.52 -5.11
N VAL A 105 6.47 12.80 -3.98
CA VAL A 105 7.66 12.09 -3.54
C VAL A 105 7.64 10.67 -4.10
N SER A 106 8.78 10.16 -4.54
CA SER A 106 8.87 8.86 -5.21
C SER A 106 8.73 7.66 -4.28
N SER A 107 9.17 7.80 -3.03
CA SER A 107 9.05 6.78 -1.98
C SER A 107 9.16 7.38 -0.59
N ILE A 108 8.30 6.95 0.33
CA ILE A 108 8.26 7.32 1.75
C ILE A 108 8.04 6.06 2.60
N PRO A 109 9.06 5.18 2.76
CA PRO A 109 8.89 3.90 3.43
C PRO A 109 8.36 4.00 4.87
N GLN A 110 8.86 4.97 5.64
CA GLN A 110 8.46 5.21 7.02
C GLN A 110 7.04 5.77 7.17
N GLY A 111 6.46 6.29 6.08
CA GLY A 111 5.06 6.76 6.06
C GLY A 111 4.05 5.66 5.81
N ILE A 112 4.47 4.52 5.23
CA ILE A 112 3.56 3.42 4.87
C ILE A 112 2.69 2.96 6.06
N PRO A 113 3.23 2.72 7.27
CA PRO A 113 2.39 2.31 8.41
C PRO A 113 1.32 3.34 8.75
N ILE A 114 1.64 4.64 8.70
CA ILE A 114 0.70 5.73 8.99
C ILE A 114 -0.36 5.83 7.90
N PHE A 115 0.04 5.75 6.62
CA PHE A 115 -0.91 5.83 5.52
C PHE A 115 -1.92 4.68 5.56
N LEU A 116 -1.46 3.48 5.89
CA LEU A 116 -2.32 2.29 6.01
C LEU A 116 -3.24 2.39 7.22
N ASP A 117 -2.72 2.76 8.39
CA ASP A 117 -3.51 2.90 9.61
C ASP A 117 -4.62 3.94 9.42
N TRP A 118 -4.28 5.12 8.92
CA TRP A 118 -5.25 6.15 8.60
C TRP A 118 -6.29 5.72 7.57
N LEU A 119 -5.89 4.98 6.53
CA LEU A 119 -6.82 4.49 5.51
C LEU A 119 -7.80 3.45 6.08
N THR A 120 -7.32 2.61 7.00
CA THR A 120 -8.09 1.54 7.64
C THR A 120 -9.10 2.11 8.63
N HIS A 121 -8.70 3.14 9.38
CA HIS A 121 -9.49 3.75 10.45
C HIS A 121 -10.11 5.11 10.03
N LEU A 122 -10.21 5.38 8.73
CA LEU A 122 -10.56 6.72 8.24
C LEU A 122 -11.96 7.14 8.68
N GLU A 123 -12.91 6.21 8.68
CA GLU A 123 -14.29 6.46 9.11
C GLU A 123 -14.40 6.74 10.61
N GLU A 124 -13.53 6.13 11.41
CA GLU A 124 -13.50 6.31 12.86
C GLU A 124 -12.83 7.64 13.22
N ARG A 125 -11.73 7.97 12.52
CA ARG A 125 -10.98 9.21 12.69
C ARG A 125 -11.75 10.43 12.18
N ILE A 126 -12.51 10.28 11.08
CA ILE A 126 -13.32 11.33 10.46
C ILE A 126 -14.78 10.82 10.31
N PRO A 127 -15.57 10.86 11.39
CA PRO A 127 -16.91 10.29 11.42
C PRO A 127 -17.91 11.07 10.57
N GLY A 128 -18.98 10.36 10.16
CA GLY A 128 -20.09 10.93 9.38
C GLY A 128 -20.14 10.46 7.92
N PRO A 129 -21.00 11.08 7.09
CA PRO A 129 -21.06 10.77 5.65
C PRO A 129 -19.76 11.17 4.93
N GLU A 130 -19.58 10.69 3.71
CA GLU A 130 -18.39 11.04 2.91
C GLU A 130 -18.42 12.54 2.53
N THR A 131 -17.43 13.29 3.00
CA THR A 131 -17.24 14.71 2.70
C THR A 131 -16.10 14.91 1.69
N PRO A 132 -16.03 16.06 0.98
CA PRO A 132 -14.89 16.36 0.12
C PRO A 132 -13.54 16.29 0.85
N HIS A 133 -13.49 16.70 2.12
CA HIS A 133 -12.29 16.62 2.95
C HIS A 133 -11.87 15.16 3.18
N ARG A 134 -12.78 14.30 3.65
CA ARG A 134 -12.46 12.88 3.91
C ARG A 134 -12.07 12.12 2.64
N GLU A 135 -12.77 12.39 1.55
CA GLU A 135 -12.49 11.78 0.25
C GLU A 135 -11.12 12.21 -0.30
N THR A 136 -10.74 13.48 -0.08
CA THR A 136 -9.41 13.98 -0.44
C THR A 136 -8.32 13.28 0.36
N ILE A 137 -8.50 13.13 1.68
CA ILE A 137 -7.55 12.36 2.52
C ILE A 137 -7.46 10.92 2.02
N ARG A 138 -8.59 10.24 1.82
CA ARG A 138 -8.62 8.86 1.29
C ARG A 138 -7.83 8.72 0.00
N GLY A 139 -8.11 9.57 -0.98
CA GLY A 139 -7.44 9.54 -2.28
C GLY A 139 -5.93 9.71 -2.14
N ASN A 140 -5.48 10.63 -1.29
CA ASN A 140 -4.05 10.89 -1.09
C ASN A 140 -3.34 9.79 -0.29
N LEU A 141 -4.00 9.20 0.71
CA LEU A 141 -3.46 8.01 1.41
C LEU A 141 -3.25 6.85 0.43
N ILE A 142 -4.23 6.57 -0.43
CA ILE A 142 -4.12 5.54 -1.47
C ILE A 142 -2.98 5.85 -2.45
N ARG A 143 -2.85 7.11 -2.88
CA ARG A 143 -1.76 7.54 -3.77
C ARG A 143 -0.39 7.35 -3.14
N ASN A 144 -0.23 7.65 -1.85
CA ASN A 144 1.03 7.46 -1.14
C ASN A 144 1.31 5.97 -0.83
N LEU A 145 0.29 5.12 -0.71
CA LEU A 145 0.46 3.66 -0.66
C LEU A 145 0.87 3.04 -2.01
N ASN A 146 0.87 3.80 -3.11
CA ASN A 146 1.42 3.39 -4.41
C ASN A 146 2.97 3.43 -4.41
N ASP A 147 3.59 2.90 -3.35
CA ASP A 147 5.02 2.93 -3.10
C ASP A 147 5.67 1.59 -3.45
N ALA A 148 6.90 1.60 -3.97
CA ALA A 148 7.66 0.37 -4.16
C ALA A 148 8.01 -0.32 -2.83
N ALA A 149 8.21 0.45 -1.75
CA ALA A 149 8.49 -0.07 -0.42
C ALA A 149 7.28 -0.79 0.21
N ALA A 150 6.06 -0.55 -0.26
CA ALA A 150 4.86 -1.27 0.18
C ALA A 150 4.67 -2.63 -0.52
N ARG A 151 5.56 -2.98 -1.45
CA ARG A 151 5.42 -4.18 -2.28
C ARG A 151 5.41 -5.47 -1.46
N GLY A 152 4.37 -6.28 -1.65
CA GLY A 152 4.22 -7.57 -0.98
C GLY A 152 3.81 -7.47 0.49
N ASN A 153 3.51 -6.28 0.99
CA ASN A 153 2.91 -6.13 2.31
C ASN A 153 1.43 -6.58 2.26
N PRO A 154 1.04 -7.65 2.97
CA PRO A 154 -0.32 -8.19 2.90
C PRO A 154 -1.38 -7.22 3.43
N ASP A 155 -1.04 -6.41 4.44
CA ASP A 155 -2.00 -5.48 5.04
C ASP A 155 -2.29 -4.31 4.09
N VAL A 156 -1.27 -3.80 3.40
CA VAL A 156 -1.46 -2.79 2.34
C VAL A 156 -2.30 -3.35 1.18
N ILE A 157 -2.00 -4.58 0.74
CA ILE A 157 -2.75 -5.24 -0.33
C ILE A 157 -4.23 -5.39 0.07
N ASN A 158 -4.51 -5.90 1.27
CA ASN A 158 -5.86 -6.06 1.78
C ASN A 158 -6.57 -4.70 1.92
N GLY A 159 -5.92 -3.69 2.49
CA GLY A 159 -6.46 -2.35 2.63
C GLY A 159 -6.88 -1.74 1.28
N LEU A 160 -6.03 -1.87 0.25
CA LEU A 160 -6.34 -1.39 -1.11
C LEU A 160 -7.48 -2.18 -1.77
N ILE A 161 -7.56 -3.50 -1.53
CA ILE A 161 -8.68 -4.33 -1.99
C ILE A 161 -9.99 -3.86 -1.36
N GLU A 162 -10.01 -3.56 -0.07
CA GLU A 162 -11.20 -3.05 0.60
C GLU A 162 -11.64 -1.67 0.06
N GLN A 163 -10.69 -0.80 -0.32
CA GLN A 163 -11.04 0.44 -1.02
C GLN A 163 -11.71 0.20 -2.39
N LEU A 164 -11.33 -0.85 -3.12
CA LEU A 164 -11.97 -1.22 -4.39
C LEU A 164 -13.36 -1.84 -4.22
N LYS A 165 -13.62 -2.50 -3.09
CA LYS A 165 -14.92 -3.11 -2.77
C LYS A 165 -15.91 -2.12 -2.13
N ARG A 166 -15.40 -1.02 -1.57
CA ARG A 166 -16.15 -0.04 -0.78
C ARG A 166 -17.46 0.39 -1.42
N GLN A 167 -18.50 0.49 -0.59
CA GLN A 167 -19.78 1.14 -0.90
C GLN A 167 -20.13 2.22 0.15
N PRO A 168 -20.70 3.37 -0.25
CA PRO A 168 -20.85 3.82 -1.63
C PRO A 168 -19.49 4.02 -2.30
N ARG A 169 -19.43 3.80 -3.61
CA ARG A 169 -18.20 4.01 -4.38
C ARG A 169 -17.78 5.48 -4.24
N PRO A 170 -16.50 5.77 -3.91
CA PRO A 170 -15.98 7.13 -3.96
C PRO A 170 -16.13 7.75 -5.37
N LYS A 171 -15.98 9.07 -5.45
CA LYS A 171 -15.97 9.80 -6.74
C LYS A 171 -14.90 9.27 -7.68
N ILE A 172 -15.09 9.59 -8.96
CA ILE A 172 -14.21 9.25 -10.07
C ILE A 172 -12.75 9.59 -9.72
N GLY A 173 -11.83 8.66 -9.99
CA GLY A 173 -10.39 8.79 -9.75
C GLY A 173 -9.88 8.05 -8.52
N VAL A 174 -10.59 8.03 -7.39
CA VAL A 174 -10.12 7.32 -6.18
C VAL A 174 -10.06 5.80 -6.39
N PRO A 175 -11.07 5.14 -6.99
CA PRO A 175 -10.96 3.72 -7.33
C PRO A 175 -9.80 3.42 -8.30
N ASP A 176 -9.52 4.31 -9.25
CA ASP A 176 -8.39 4.16 -10.18
C ASP A 176 -7.05 4.20 -9.44
N TYR A 177 -6.89 5.12 -8.48
CA TYR A 177 -5.69 5.16 -7.63
C TYR A 177 -5.49 3.85 -6.87
N ALA A 178 -6.58 3.27 -6.33
CA ALA A 178 -6.51 2.01 -5.60
C ALA A 178 -6.12 0.84 -6.52
N ALA A 179 -6.68 0.77 -7.73
CA ALA A 179 -6.32 -0.26 -8.69
C ALA A 179 -4.85 -0.15 -9.14
N HIS A 180 -4.36 1.07 -9.38
CA HIS A 180 -2.95 1.31 -9.71
C HIS A 180 -2.01 0.95 -8.57
N ALA A 181 -2.31 1.40 -7.35
CA ALA A 181 -1.54 1.05 -6.16
C ALA A 181 -1.49 -0.46 -5.96
N LEU A 182 -2.65 -1.12 -6.00
CA LEU A 182 -2.77 -2.56 -5.84
C LEU A 182 -1.96 -3.32 -6.90
N ALA A 183 -2.10 -2.93 -8.17
CA ALA A 183 -1.32 -3.53 -9.26
C ALA A 183 0.19 -3.34 -9.08
N ARG A 184 0.65 -2.23 -8.48
CA ARG A 184 2.07 -1.99 -8.20
C ARG A 184 2.59 -2.86 -7.05
N VAL A 185 1.92 -2.84 -5.90
CA VAL A 185 2.38 -3.47 -4.65
C VAL A 185 2.18 -4.99 -4.65
N ALA A 186 1.17 -5.50 -5.35
CA ALA A 186 0.93 -6.93 -5.42
C ALA A 186 2.10 -7.70 -6.07
N THR A 187 2.36 -8.89 -5.57
CA THR A 187 3.35 -9.86 -6.05
C THR A 187 2.66 -11.00 -6.77
N LYS A 188 3.43 -11.90 -7.41
CA LYS A 188 2.84 -13.07 -8.10
C LYS A 188 1.99 -13.96 -7.20
N ARG A 189 2.29 -14.01 -5.89
CA ARG A 189 1.58 -14.83 -4.90
C ARG A 189 0.13 -14.35 -4.71
N ASP A 190 -0.13 -13.09 -4.98
CA ASP A 190 -1.42 -12.45 -4.77
C ASP A 190 -2.37 -12.64 -5.96
N PHE A 191 -1.94 -13.35 -7.01
CA PHE A 191 -2.73 -13.58 -8.22
C PHE A 191 -4.17 -14.05 -7.96
N PRO A 192 -4.44 -15.06 -7.09
CA PRO A 192 -5.81 -15.48 -6.84
C PRO A 192 -6.70 -14.35 -6.30
N GLN A 193 -6.18 -13.51 -5.41
CA GLN A 193 -6.91 -12.38 -4.84
C GLN A 193 -7.16 -11.29 -5.89
N ILE A 194 -6.14 -10.94 -6.68
CA ILE A 194 -6.29 -9.91 -7.72
C ILE A 194 -7.26 -10.35 -8.82
N ALA A 195 -7.22 -11.63 -9.22
CA ALA A 195 -8.15 -12.18 -10.18
C ALA A 195 -9.60 -12.12 -9.68
N ALA A 196 -9.83 -12.47 -8.40
CA ALA A 196 -11.15 -12.39 -7.78
C ALA A 196 -11.67 -10.95 -7.73
N VAL A 197 -10.81 -9.98 -7.36
CA VAL A 197 -11.17 -8.55 -7.36
C VAL A 197 -11.54 -8.07 -8.76
N LEU A 198 -10.70 -8.37 -9.77
CA LEU A 198 -10.98 -7.98 -11.15
C LEU A 198 -12.32 -8.53 -11.68
N ALA A 199 -12.64 -9.78 -11.32
CA ALA A 199 -13.90 -10.42 -11.69
C ALA A 199 -15.11 -9.76 -11.01
N ALA A 200 -14.96 -9.34 -9.74
CA ALA A 200 -16.00 -8.67 -8.97
C ALA A 200 -16.19 -7.19 -9.34
N LEU A 201 -15.20 -6.55 -9.99
CA LEU A 201 -15.32 -5.16 -10.39
C LEU A 201 -16.47 -4.96 -11.40
N PRO A 202 -17.28 -3.91 -11.22
CA PRO A 202 -18.36 -3.56 -12.13
C PRO A 202 -17.81 -3.21 -13.53
N ALA A 203 -18.67 -3.21 -14.55
CA ALA A 203 -18.25 -3.00 -15.93
C ALA A 203 -17.48 -1.67 -16.11
N ASP A 204 -17.93 -0.62 -15.44
CA ASP A 204 -17.34 0.72 -15.40
C ASP A 204 -16.21 0.88 -14.35
N GLY A 205 -15.78 -0.21 -13.71
CA GLY A 205 -14.76 -0.19 -12.67
C GLY A 205 -13.33 -0.03 -13.21
N PRO A 206 -12.36 0.24 -12.33
CA PRO A 206 -10.95 0.51 -12.70
C PRO A 206 -10.18 -0.79 -13.06
N LYS A 207 -10.60 -1.47 -14.13
CA LYS A 207 -10.09 -2.81 -14.50
C LYS A 207 -8.68 -2.79 -15.08
N GLY A 208 -8.32 -1.74 -15.83
CA GLY A 208 -7.08 -1.63 -16.59
C GLY A 208 -5.81 -2.03 -15.84
N PRO A 209 -5.50 -1.43 -14.67
CA PRO A 209 -4.30 -1.77 -13.91
C PRO A 209 -4.24 -3.23 -13.47
N LEU A 210 -5.38 -3.83 -13.12
CA LEU A 210 -5.45 -5.23 -12.70
C LEU A 210 -5.33 -6.20 -13.88
N ILE A 211 -5.79 -5.80 -15.07
CA ILE A 211 -5.54 -6.54 -16.31
C ILE A 211 -4.05 -6.52 -16.63
N GLU A 212 -3.40 -5.37 -16.56
CA GLU A 212 -1.95 -5.26 -16.80
C GLU A 212 -1.13 -6.11 -15.80
N TYR A 213 -1.57 -6.17 -14.53
CA TYR A 213 -0.98 -7.01 -13.50
C TYR A 213 -0.91 -8.50 -13.89
N MET A 214 -1.80 -9.00 -14.75
CA MET A 214 -1.76 -10.41 -15.22
C MET A 214 -0.42 -10.78 -15.87
N GLY A 215 0.24 -9.81 -16.50
CA GLY A 215 1.60 -9.97 -17.05
C GLY A 215 2.68 -10.21 -15.99
N LYS A 216 2.46 -9.74 -14.76
CA LYS A 216 3.33 -9.99 -13.60
C LYS A 216 3.15 -11.42 -13.08
N ALA A 217 1.91 -11.89 -12.99
CA ALA A 217 1.56 -13.21 -12.45
C ALA A 217 2.14 -14.36 -13.29
N LYS A 218 2.07 -14.26 -14.63
CA LYS A 218 2.58 -15.25 -15.60
C LYS A 218 2.00 -16.67 -15.44
N ALA A 219 0.83 -16.80 -14.83
CA ALA A 219 0.10 -18.07 -14.76
C ALA A 219 -0.70 -18.32 -16.06
N PRO A 220 -0.95 -19.58 -16.47
CA PRO A 220 -1.83 -19.91 -17.60
C PRO A 220 -3.21 -19.26 -17.49
N GLU A 221 -3.76 -19.19 -16.29
CA GLU A 221 -5.05 -18.56 -15.98
C GLU A 221 -4.96 -17.05 -16.15
N ALA A 222 -3.84 -16.43 -15.75
CA ALA A 222 -3.61 -14.99 -15.96
C ALA A 222 -3.55 -14.64 -17.46
N ARG A 223 -2.97 -15.52 -18.29
CA ARG A 223 -3.00 -15.39 -19.75
C ARG A 223 -4.43 -15.45 -20.29
N ALA A 224 -5.23 -16.41 -19.82
CA ALA A 224 -6.62 -16.54 -20.23
C ALA A 224 -7.44 -15.29 -19.88
N ILE A 225 -7.23 -14.73 -18.67
CA ILE A 225 -7.84 -13.47 -18.24
C ILE A 225 -7.39 -12.32 -19.15
N ALA A 226 -6.10 -12.15 -19.42
CA ALA A 226 -5.63 -11.08 -20.32
C ALA A 226 -6.25 -11.20 -21.72
N LEU A 227 -6.35 -12.42 -22.27
CA LEU A 227 -6.98 -12.67 -23.57
C LEU A 227 -8.46 -12.30 -23.63
N SER A 228 -9.22 -12.50 -22.53
CA SER A 228 -10.65 -12.15 -22.53
C SER A 228 -10.93 -10.66 -22.64
N TYR A 229 -9.92 -9.81 -22.38
CA TYR A 229 -10.02 -8.35 -22.48
C TYR A 229 -9.46 -7.78 -23.79
N LEU A 230 -8.91 -8.62 -24.68
CA LEU A 230 -8.22 -8.18 -25.90
C LEU A 230 -9.16 -7.41 -26.85
N ASP A 231 -10.42 -7.85 -26.95
CA ASP A 231 -11.43 -7.30 -27.86
C ASP A 231 -12.36 -6.27 -27.19
N THR A 232 -11.88 -5.65 -26.10
CA THR A 232 -12.65 -4.67 -25.29
C THR A 232 -11.97 -3.31 -25.29
N GLU A 233 -12.57 -2.32 -24.62
CA GLU A 233 -11.92 -1.01 -24.37
C GLU A 233 -10.59 -1.13 -23.60
N TRP A 234 -10.37 -2.27 -22.92
CA TRP A 234 -9.17 -2.57 -22.14
C TRP A 234 -8.05 -3.24 -22.95
N ALA A 235 -8.19 -3.36 -24.28
CA ALA A 235 -7.21 -3.98 -25.18
C ALA A 235 -5.77 -3.51 -24.94
N TYR A 236 -5.59 -2.22 -24.67
CA TYR A 236 -4.29 -1.63 -24.33
C TYR A 236 -3.59 -2.34 -23.16
N TYR A 237 -4.30 -2.56 -22.06
CA TYR A 237 -3.74 -3.21 -20.87
C TYR A 237 -3.56 -4.72 -21.10
N ALA A 238 -4.48 -5.35 -21.82
CA ALA A 238 -4.39 -6.76 -22.19
C ALA A 238 -3.13 -7.07 -23.02
N ILE A 239 -2.85 -6.27 -24.05
CA ILE A 239 -1.66 -6.45 -24.90
C ILE A 239 -0.39 -6.26 -24.07
N LYS A 240 -0.33 -5.26 -23.18
CA LYS A 240 0.81 -5.06 -22.26
C LYS A 240 1.04 -6.27 -21.36
N ALA A 241 -0.03 -6.83 -20.78
CA ALA A 241 0.06 -8.04 -19.97
C ALA A 241 0.62 -9.23 -20.76
N LEU A 242 0.12 -9.46 -21.98
CA LEU A 242 0.55 -10.55 -22.87
C LEU A 242 2.02 -10.42 -23.26
N ILE A 243 2.49 -9.20 -23.57
CA ILE A 243 3.91 -8.90 -23.80
C ILE A 243 4.75 -9.22 -22.56
N ALA A 244 4.34 -8.75 -21.38
CA ALA A 244 5.10 -8.94 -20.14
C ALA A 244 5.26 -10.42 -19.72
N MET A 245 4.26 -11.25 -20.03
CA MET A 245 4.34 -12.70 -19.80
C MET A 245 5.07 -13.47 -20.90
N LYS A 246 5.41 -12.85 -22.04
CA LYS A 246 5.90 -13.53 -23.25
C LYS A 246 4.95 -14.64 -23.70
N ALA A 247 3.67 -14.31 -23.81
CA ALA A 247 2.63 -15.29 -24.14
C ALA A 247 2.89 -15.96 -25.50
N VAL A 248 2.85 -17.29 -25.53
CA VAL A 248 2.95 -18.13 -26.74
C VAL A 248 1.58 -18.30 -27.40
N GLY A 249 1.54 -18.31 -28.74
CA GLY A 249 0.35 -18.62 -29.51
C GLY A 249 -0.74 -17.54 -29.51
N VAL A 250 -0.39 -16.29 -29.15
CA VAL A 250 -1.36 -15.17 -29.10
C VAL A 250 -1.11 -14.12 -30.18
N ARG A 251 -0.01 -14.25 -30.93
CA ARG A 251 0.44 -13.23 -31.89
C ARG A 251 -0.59 -12.96 -32.99
N ALA A 252 -1.11 -14.01 -33.62
CA ALA A 252 -2.17 -13.90 -34.64
C ALA A 252 -3.42 -13.17 -34.14
N ARG A 253 -3.76 -13.32 -32.85
CA ARG A 253 -4.93 -12.65 -32.25
C ARG A 253 -4.69 -11.17 -32.02
N ILE A 254 -3.46 -10.77 -31.69
CA ILE A 254 -3.07 -9.37 -31.50
C ILE A 254 -2.91 -8.63 -32.85
N GLU A 255 -2.62 -9.34 -33.94
CA GLU A 255 -2.41 -8.77 -35.27
C GLU A 255 -3.60 -7.92 -35.76
N ALA A 256 -4.83 -8.31 -35.42
CA ALA A 256 -6.05 -7.55 -35.71
C ALA A 256 -6.02 -6.11 -35.15
N HIS A 257 -5.22 -5.86 -34.10
CA HIS A 257 -5.11 -4.56 -33.44
C HIS A 257 -4.07 -3.62 -34.06
N LEU A 258 -3.31 -4.06 -35.08
CA LEU A 258 -2.32 -3.21 -35.77
C LEU A 258 -2.95 -1.98 -36.42
N ASN A 259 -4.22 -2.09 -36.81
CA ASN A 259 -5.02 -1.04 -37.43
C ASN A 259 -6.10 -0.46 -36.51
N SER A 260 -6.04 -0.75 -35.20
CA SER A 260 -7.01 -0.23 -34.21
C SER A 260 -7.15 1.30 -34.34
N PRO A 261 -8.34 1.91 -34.18
CA PRO A 261 -8.47 3.36 -34.16
C PRO A 261 -7.72 4.01 -32.97
N ASN A 262 -7.49 3.26 -31.89
CA ASN A 262 -6.75 3.72 -30.72
C ASN A 262 -5.23 3.65 -30.96
N SER A 263 -4.55 4.80 -30.94
CA SER A 263 -3.11 4.89 -31.22
C SER A 263 -2.24 4.13 -30.22
N SER A 264 -2.63 4.11 -28.94
CA SER A 264 -1.95 3.34 -27.90
C SER A 264 -2.07 1.84 -28.14
N VAL A 265 -3.25 1.36 -28.52
CA VAL A 265 -3.47 -0.04 -28.89
C VAL A 265 -2.61 -0.43 -30.10
N ARG A 266 -2.61 0.38 -31.17
CA ARG A 266 -1.75 0.14 -32.34
C ARG A 266 -0.27 0.05 -31.99
N ARG A 267 0.20 0.97 -31.14
CA ARG A 267 1.60 1.02 -30.70
C ARG A 267 2.01 -0.29 -30.00
N TYR A 268 1.20 -0.77 -29.07
CA TYR A 268 1.51 -1.99 -28.34
C TYR A 268 1.27 -3.26 -29.16
N ALA A 269 0.33 -3.25 -30.11
CA ALA A 269 0.16 -4.35 -31.06
C ALA A 269 1.42 -4.55 -31.92
N ARG A 270 2.03 -3.48 -32.43
CA ARG A 270 3.32 -3.55 -33.15
C ARG A 270 4.44 -4.09 -32.26
N GLN A 271 4.53 -3.59 -31.03
CA GLN A 271 5.51 -4.09 -30.06
C GLN A 271 5.31 -5.58 -29.75
N ALA A 272 4.06 -6.06 -29.74
CA ALA A 272 3.77 -7.48 -29.55
C ALA A 272 4.32 -8.34 -30.71
N MET A 273 4.23 -7.86 -31.96
CA MET A 273 4.79 -8.58 -33.12
C MET A 273 6.31 -8.74 -33.05
N GLU A 274 7.00 -7.80 -32.39
CA GLU A 274 8.45 -7.85 -32.22
C GLU A 274 8.87 -8.74 -31.03
N LYS A 275 8.06 -8.80 -29.97
CA LYS A 275 8.47 -9.37 -28.67
C LYS A 275 7.86 -10.72 -28.35
N LEU A 276 6.73 -11.06 -28.95
CA LEU A 276 6.05 -12.31 -28.67
C LEU A 276 6.57 -13.42 -29.58
N PRO A 277 6.76 -14.63 -29.04
CA PRO A 277 6.96 -15.79 -29.87
C PRO A 277 5.72 -16.02 -30.76
N GLU A 278 5.91 -16.74 -31.86
CA GLU A 278 4.80 -17.26 -32.67
C GLU A 278 3.80 -18.06 -31.80
#